data_AF-D8RM02-F1
#
_entry.id   AF-D8RM02-F1
#
_cell.length_a   1.000
_cell.length_b   1.000
_cell.length_c   1.000
_cell.angle_alpha   90.00
_cell.angle_beta   90.00
_cell.angle_gamma   90.00
#
_symmetry.space_group_name_H-M   'P 1'
#
loop_
_entity.id
_entity.type
_entity.pdbx_description
1 polymer ?
#
loop_
_entity_poly.entity_id
_entity_poly.type
_entity_poly.pdbx_seq_one_letter_code
_entity_poly.pdbx_strand_id
1 'polypeptide(L)'
;GNRWPRQETLALIRIRTEMDANFRDSGLKAPLWEEVSRRLGELGFQRSAKKCKEKFENVHKYYKKTKGGKAGRQDGKCYRFFAQLEALYGSNSSGAGAITPVGKQQSDLQDEDFKEHFDPNSKRWPKQEVHALIRLRSGMESKFQEPGAKGPLWEEISTSMGHMGYSRSSKRCKEKWENINKYFRKTKDSSKRRSENSKTCPYFQQLDMLYRTGVL
;
A
#
# COMPACT_ATOMS: atom_id res chain seq x y z
N GLY A 1 -7.29 -0.46 -16.80
CA GLY A 1 -6.41 -1.28 -15.93
C GLY A 1 -6.22 -0.65 -14.55
N ASN A 2 -5.93 -1.44 -13.50
CA ASN A 2 -5.89 -0.97 -12.09
C ASN A 2 -4.63 -0.17 -11.68
N ARG A 3 -3.64 -0.08 -12.57
CA ARG A 3 -2.39 0.65 -12.31
C ARG A 3 -2.61 2.14 -12.51
N TRP A 4 -2.21 2.94 -11.52
CA TRP A 4 -2.19 4.40 -11.58
C TRP A 4 -0.76 4.88 -11.83
N PRO A 5 -0.43 5.42 -13.02
CA PRO A 5 0.85 6.06 -13.28
C PRO A 5 1.11 7.23 -12.32
N ARG A 6 2.39 7.63 -12.22
CA ARG A 6 2.79 8.72 -11.34
C ARG A 6 2.11 10.03 -11.74
N GLN A 7 2.12 10.37 -13.02
CA GLN A 7 1.50 11.59 -13.56
C GLN A 7 0.00 11.62 -13.27
N GLU A 8 -0.71 10.51 -13.55
CA GLU A 8 -2.14 10.37 -13.23
C GLU A 8 -2.42 10.58 -11.72
N THR A 9 -1.61 9.99 -10.84
CA THR A 9 -1.79 10.16 -9.38
C THR A 9 -1.52 11.60 -8.95
N LEU A 10 -0.54 12.28 -9.53
CA LEU A 10 -0.24 13.69 -9.23
C LEU A 10 -1.36 14.61 -9.70
N ALA A 11 -1.89 14.39 -10.91
CA ALA A 11 -3.03 15.13 -11.43
C ALA A 11 -4.24 15.00 -10.51
N LEU A 12 -4.57 13.78 -10.07
CA LEU A 12 -5.65 13.54 -9.11
C LEU A 12 -5.44 14.31 -7.79
N ILE A 13 -4.24 14.26 -7.22
CA ILE A 13 -3.93 14.97 -5.97
C ILE A 13 -4.11 16.47 -6.16
N ARG A 14 -3.57 17.03 -7.25
CA ARG A 14 -3.68 18.46 -7.57
C ARG A 14 -5.14 18.90 -7.70
N ILE A 15 -5.92 18.24 -8.56
CA ILE A 15 -7.33 18.56 -8.79
C ILE A 15 -8.11 18.51 -7.47
N ARG A 16 -7.91 17.47 -6.65
CA ARG A 16 -8.60 17.38 -5.36
C ARG A 16 -8.16 18.46 -4.38
N THR A 17 -6.88 18.83 -4.33
CA THR A 17 -6.45 19.93 -3.47
C THR A 17 -7.07 21.26 -3.92
N GLU A 18 -7.09 21.55 -5.22
CA GLU A 18 -7.72 22.76 -5.77
C GLU A 18 -9.21 22.85 -5.39
N MET A 19 -9.90 21.70 -5.32
CA MET A 19 -11.31 21.63 -4.95
C MET A 19 -11.55 21.47 -3.42
N ASP A 20 -10.54 21.58 -2.55
CA ASP A 20 -10.69 21.22 -1.12
C ASP A 20 -11.75 22.03 -0.39
N ALA A 21 -11.86 23.33 -0.67
CA ALA A 21 -12.90 24.19 -0.08
C ALA A 21 -14.31 23.66 -0.43
N ASN A 22 -14.58 23.38 -1.70
CA ASN A 22 -15.86 22.81 -2.14
C ASN A 22 -16.17 21.47 -1.44
N PHE A 23 -15.15 20.64 -1.23
CA PHE A 23 -15.30 19.38 -0.49
C PHE A 23 -15.51 19.56 1.01
N ARG A 24 -15.09 20.69 1.59
CA ARG A 24 -15.30 21.04 3.00
C ARG A 24 -16.70 21.59 3.22
N ASP A 25 -17.15 22.44 2.30
CA ASP A 25 -18.38 23.22 2.47
C ASP A 25 -19.62 22.49 1.93
N SER A 26 -19.44 21.48 1.07
CA SER A 26 -20.55 20.68 0.54
C SER A 26 -20.93 19.51 1.44
N GLY A 27 -22.24 19.40 1.76
CA GLY A 27 -22.85 18.21 2.36
C GLY A 27 -22.92 17.00 1.42
N LEU A 28 -22.82 17.20 0.10
CA LEU A 28 -22.87 16.15 -0.91
C LEU A 28 -21.55 16.08 -1.70
N LYS A 29 -20.79 15.00 -1.48
CA LYS A 29 -19.47 14.81 -2.12
C LYS A 29 -19.51 14.07 -3.44
N ALA A 30 -20.62 13.40 -3.77
CA ALA A 30 -20.71 12.61 -5.00
C ALA A 30 -20.53 13.47 -6.27
N PRO A 31 -21.23 14.62 -6.45
CA PRO A 31 -21.04 15.47 -7.62
C PRO A 31 -19.61 16.02 -7.74
N LEU A 32 -18.96 16.30 -6.60
CA LEU A 32 -17.58 16.77 -6.58
C LEU A 32 -16.60 15.70 -7.08
N TRP A 33 -16.85 14.41 -6.80
CA TRP A 33 -16.03 13.33 -7.34
C TRP A 33 -16.27 13.10 -8.83
N GLU A 34 -17.49 13.35 -9.33
CA GLU A 34 -17.75 13.37 -10.78
C GLU A 34 -16.98 14.50 -11.46
N GLU A 35 -16.94 15.68 -10.87
CA GLU A 35 -16.16 16.80 -11.38
C GLU A 35 -14.64 16.52 -11.34
N VAL A 36 -14.13 15.89 -10.28
CA VAL A 36 -12.73 15.43 -10.23
C VAL A 36 -12.43 14.42 -11.35
N SER A 37 -13.34 13.47 -11.58
CA SER A 37 -13.26 12.47 -12.65
C SER A 37 -13.22 13.14 -14.03
N ARG A 38 -14.11 14.10 -14.26
CA ARG A 38 -14.19 14.88 -15.50
C ARG A 38 -12.89 15.63 -15.78
N ARG A 39 -12.39 16.41 -14.81
CA ARG A 39 -11.12 17.16 -14.92
C ARG A 39 -9.91 16.25 -15.13
N LEU A 40 -9.89 15.09 -14.48
CA LEU A 40 -8.83 14.11 -14.68
C LEU A 40 -8.89 13.53 -16.12
N GLY A 41 -10.09 13.34 -16.65
CA GLY A 41 -10.35 12.95 -18.04
C GLY A 41 -9.86 13.97 -19.08
N GLU A 42 -10.03 15.27 -18.81
CA GLU A 42 -9.52 16.37 -19.68
C GLU A 42 -7.99 16.34 -19.81
N LEU A 43 -7.29 15.86 -18.78
CA LEU A 43 -5.84 15.64 -18.81
C LEU A 43 -5.43 14.33 -19.50
N GLY A 44 -6.38 13.63 -20.13
CA GLY A 44 -6.17 12.35 -20.81
C GLY A 44 -6.24 11.12 -19.91
N PHE A 45 -6.63 11.27 -18.63
CA PHE A 45 -6.68 10.18 -17.67
C PHE A 45 -8.14 9.77 -17.35
N GLN A 46 -8.65 8.79 -18.08
CA GLN A 46 -10.04 8.34 -17.96
C GLN A 46 -10.23 7.41 -16.74
N ARG A 47 -10.91 7.90 -15.70
CA ARG A 47 -11.26 7.17 -14.46
C ARG A 47 -12.61 7.61 -13.95
N SER A 48 -13.42 6.68 -13.44
CA SER A 48 -14.68 7.04 -12.79
C SER A 48 -14.47 7.76 -11.45
N ALA A 49 -15.47 8.54 -11.02
CA ALA A 49 -15.51 9.19 -9.72
C ALA A 49 -15.19 8.25 -8.55
N LYS A 50 -15.78 7.04 -8.55
CA LYS A 50 -15.50 6.00 -7.56
C LYS A 50 -14.01 5.63 -7.53
N LYS A 51 -13.35 5.49 -8.69
CA LYS A 51 -11.93 5.15 -8.77
C LYS A 51 -11.04 6.30 -8.30
N CYS A 52 -11.38 7.54 -8.64
CA CYS A 52 -10.70 8.74 -8.16
C CYS A 52 -10.77 8.85 -6.63
N LYS A 53 -11.96 8.67 -6.04
CA LYS A 53 -12.16 8.63 -4.59
C LYS A 53 -11.32 7.55 -3.91
N GLU A 54 -11.48 6.29 -4.33
CA GLU A 54 -10.73 5.14 -3.78
C GLU A 54 -9.22 5.39 -3.80
N LYS A 55 -8.71 5.95 -4.91
CA LYS A 55 -7.29 6.24 -5.07
C LYS A 55 -6.84 7.37 -4.13
N PHE A 56 -7.59 8.47 -4.07
CA PHE A 56 -7.25 9.63 -3.26
C PHE A 56 -7.25 9.29 -1.77
N GLU A 57 -8.29 8.60 -1.27
CA GLU A 57 -8.38 8.16 0.12
C GLU A 57 -7.20 7.27 0.51
N ASN A 58 -6.81 6.34 -0.37
CA ASN A 58 -5.62 5.52 -0.15
C ASN A 58 -4.35 6.37 -0.04
N VAL A 59 -4.12 7.30 -0.98
CA VAL A 59 -2.96 8.21 -0.96
C VAL A 59 -2.94 9.04 0.32
N HIS A 60 -4.08 9.63 0.69
CA HIS A 60 -4.21 10.50 1.85
C HIS A 60 -4.04 9.73 3.17
N LYS A 61 -4.54 8.49 3.26
CA LYS A 61 -4.31 7.57 4.39
C LYS A 61 -2.82 7.35 4.65
N TYR A 62 -2.02 7.07 3.62
CA TYR A 62 -0.57 6.91 3.78
C TYR A 62 0.12 8.22 4.19
N TYR A 63 -0.35 9.35 3.68
CA TYR A 63 0.17 10.66 4.09
C TYR A 63 -0.10 10.96 5.56
N LYS A 64 -1.33 10.80 6.05
CA LYS A 64 -1.66 10.99 7.48
C LYS A 64 -0.82 10.08 8.37
N LYS A 65 -0.67 8.81 8.01
CA LYS A 65 0.20 7.86 8.73
C LYS A 65 1.67 8.31 8.78
N THR A 66 2.15 8.95 7.71
CA THR A 66 3.53 9.45 7.63
C THR A 66 3.70 10.78 8.38
N LYS A 67 2.69 11.67 8.36
CA LYS A 67 2.72 12.98 9.02
C LYS A 67 2.53 12.90 10.55
N GLY A 68 1.71 11.97 11.04
CA GLY A 68 1.48 11.77 12.48
C GLY A 68 2.66 11.12 13.24
N GLY A 69 3.76 10.81 12.55
CA GLY A 69 4.95 10.14 13.11
C GLY A 69 6.11 11.07 13.48
N LYS A 70 5.88 12.37 13.73
CA LYS A 70 6.87 13.27 14.36
C LYS A 70 6.50 13.36 15.85
N ALA A 71 7.18 12.73 16.79
CA ALA A 71 8.59 12.96 17.12
C ALA A 71 9.38 11.66 17.27
N GLY A 72 10.52 11.53 16.58
CA GLY A 72 11.54 10.62 17.07
C GLY A 72 12.59 10.08 16.10
N ARG A 73 12.34 9.96 14.79
CA ARG A 73 13.39 9.42 13.88
C ARG A 73 13.43 10.13 12.54
N GLN A 74 14.48 10.93 12.35
CA GLN A 74 14.91 11.51 11.07
C GLN A 74 15.55 10.44 10.17
N ASP A 75 14.85 9.34 9.90
CA ASP A 75 15.37 8.28 9.02
C ASP A 75 14.44 8.02 7.83
N GLY A 76 14.60 8.87 6.81
CA GLY A 76 14.52 8.52 5.39
C GLY A 76 13.24 7.97 4.77
N LYS A 77 12.12 7.82 5.49
CA LYS A 77 10.93 7.10 4.97
C LYS A 77 9.72 7.98 4.64
N CYS A 78 9.93 9.15 4.05
CA CYS A 78 8.80 9.95 3.54
C CYS A 78 8.12 9.23 2.36
N TYR A 79 6.80 9.03 2.48
CA TYR A 79 5.96 8.43 1.45
C TYR A 79 6.21 9.04 0.05
N ARG A 80 6.03 8.27 -1.02
CA ARG A 80 6.44 8.66 -2.40
C ARG A 80 5.78 9.92 -2.98
N PHE A 81 4.70 10.38 -2.35
CA PHE A 81 3.98 11.62 -2.68
C PHE A 81 3.99 12.61 -1.50
N PHE A 82 4.85 12.39 -0.50
CA PHE A 82 4.89 13.18 0.73
C PHE A 82 5.20 14.64 0.43
N ALA A 83 6.24 14.94 -0.35
CA ALA A 83 6.58 16.31 -0.72
C ALA A 83 5.44 17.03 -1.45
N GLN A 84 4.73 16.33 -2.35
CA GLN A 84 3.59 16.91 -3.06
C GLN A 84 2.39 17.14 -2.13
N LEU A 85 2.13 16.22 -1.22
CA LEU A 85 1.05 16.38 -0.24
C LEU A 85 1.42 17.44 0.82
N GLU A 86 2.67 17.53 1.23
CA GLU A 86 3.16 18.55 2.15
C GLU A 86 3.13 19.95 1.51
N ALA A 87 3.58 20.09 0.26
CA ALA A 87 3.46 21.36 -0.47
C ALA A 87 2.00 21.81 -0.65
N LEU A 88 1.06 20.88 -0.69
CA LEU A 88 -0.37 21.14 -0.91
C LEU A 88 -1.18 21.31 0.40
N TYR A 89 -0.73 20.73 1.52
CA TYR A 89 -1.41 20.82 2.83
C TYR A 89 -0.63 21.64 3.88
N GLY A 90 0.65 21.94 3.64
CA GLY A 90 1.55 22.66 4.56
C GLY A 90 1.33 24.17 4.59
N SER A 91 0.78 24.74 3.50
CA SER A 91 0.42 26.16 3.45
C SER A 91 -0.81 26.54 4.30
N ASN A 92 -1.53 25.56 4.88
CA ASN A 92 -2.66 25.84 5.78
C ASN A 92 -2.26 25.92 7.27
N SER A 93 -0.96 25.97 7.58
CA SER A 93 -0.47 26.19 8.94
C SER A 93 0.65 27.22 8.95
N SER A 94 0.27 28.48 8.75
CA SER A 94 1.09 29.64 9.09
C SER A 94 0.14 30.67 9.73
N GLY A 95 0.08 30.62 11.05
CA GLY A 95 -0.75 31.47 11.89
C GLY A 95 -0.38 31.23 13.34
N ALA A 96 0.69 31.89 13.78
CA ALA A 96 1.14 31.87 15.16
C ALA A 96 0.24 32.74 16.04
N GLY A 97 -0.06 32.24 17.24
CA GLY A 97 -0.26 33.04 18.44
C GLY A 97 -1.70 33.40 18.84
N ALA A 98 -2.25 32.69 19.83
CA ALA A 98 -2.72 33.31 21.08
C ALA A 98 -3.12 32.22 22.10
N ILE A 99 -2.66 32.44 23.33
CA ILE A 99 -2.83 31.61 24.52
C ILE A 99 -4.15 32.02 25.19
N THR A 100 -4.92 31.07 25.75
CA THR A 100 -5.51 31.13 27.12
C THR A 100 -6.28 29.84 27.48
N PRO A 101 -6.43 29.51 28.78
CA PRO A 101 -6.74 28.17 29.31
C PRO A 101 -8.20 28.01 29.81
N VAL A 102 -8.47 26.85 30.46
CA VAL A 102 -9.73 26.34 31.09
C VAL A 102 -10.46 25.33 30.18
N GLY A 103 -10.83 24.10 30.58
CA GLY A 103 -10.73 23.32 31.81
C GLY A 103 -11.69 22.11 31.68
N LYS A 104 -11.19 20.88 31.95
CA LYS A 104 -11.87 19.60 32.30
C LYS A 104 -13.14 19.17 31.54
N GLN A 105 -13.12 17.97 30.93
CA GLN A 105 -13.67 16.75 31.56
C GLN A 105 -13.35 15.46 30.77
N GLN A 106 -13.24 14.38 31.54
CA GLN A 106 -12.82 13.03 31.22
C GLN A 106 -14.04 12.11 31.10
N SER A 107 -14.04 11.27 30.07
CA SER A 107 -14.66 9.93 29.99
C SER A 107 -14.47 9.45 28.54
N ASP A 108 -14.32 8.18 28.19
CA ASP A 108 -14.01 6.96 28.92
C ASP A 108 -13.39 6.03 27.86
N LEU A 109 -12.51 5.14 28.31
CA LEU A 109 -11.89 4.10 27.50
C LEU A 109 -12.96 3.11 27.04
N GLN A 110 -12.94 2.74 25.76
CA GLN A 110 -13.28 1.39 25.33
C GLN A 110 -12.36 0.99 24.17
N ASP A 111 -11.34 0.25 24.57
CA ASP A 111 -10.43 -0.53 23.75
C ASP A 111 -11.20 -1.77 23.29
N GLU A 112 -11.68 -1.78 22.04
CA GLU A 112 -12.35 -2.95 21.46
C GLU A 112 -11.54 -3.46 20.27
N ASP A 113 -10.71 -4.46 20.57
CA ASP A 113 -10.29 -5.60 19.74
C ASP A 113 -10.45 -5.39 18.22
N PHE A 114 -9.44 -4.80 17.59
CA PHE A 114 -9.34 -4.70 16.13
C PHE A 114 -8.95 -6.07 15.53
N LYS A 115 -9.84 -7.07 15.63
CA LYS A 115 -9.75 -8.26 14.79
C LYS A 115 -9.94 -7.84 13.34
N GLU A 116 -8.84 -7.80 12.58
CA GLU A 116 -8.89 -7.69 11.11
C GLU A 116 -9.84 -8.78 10.60
N HIS A 117 -11.05 -8.37 10.20
CA HIS A 117 -12.04 -9.25 9.62
C HIS A 117 -11.41 -9.94 8.40
N PHE A 118 -11.22 -11.25 8.50
CA PHE A 118 -10.60 -12.06 7.46
C PHE A 118 -11.59 -12.23 6.31
N ASP A 119 -11.44 -11.40 5.26
CA ASP A 119 -12.14 -11.62 3.99
C ASP A 119 -11.31 -12.55 3.11
N PRO A 120 -11.74 -13.82 2.90
CA PRO A 120 -11.03 -14.80 2.07
C PRO A 120 -10.88 -14.36 0.60
N ASN A 121 -11.69 -13.41 0.13
CA ASN A 121 -11.61 -12.84 -1.21
C ASN A 121 -10.90 -11.47 -1.26
N SER A 122 -10.37 -10.99 -0.12
CA SER A 122 -9.68 -9.71 -0.05
C SER A 122 -8.47 -9.68 -0.97
N LYS A 123 -8.39 -8.68 -1.85
CA LYS A 123 -7.20 -8.49 -2.71
C LYS A 123 -5.95 -8.09 -1.90
N ARG A 124 -6.11 -7.77 -0.62
CA ARG A 124 -5.04 -7.37 0.28
C ARG A 124 -4.47 -8.61 0.95
N TRP A 125 -3.16 -8.77 0.85
CA TRP A 125 -2.39 -9.82 1.54
C TRP A 125 -1.72 -9.21 2.77
N PRO A 126 -2.15 -9.55 4.00
CA PRO A 126 -1.47 -9.15 5.22
C PRO A 126 -0.02 -9.62 5.23
N LYS A 127 0.83 -8.92 5.97
CA LYS A 127 2.27 -9.21 6.02
C LYS A 127 2.54 -10.65 6.49
N GLN A 128 1.80 -11.12 7.49
CA GLN A 128 1.90 -12.48 8.04
C GLN A 128 1.54 -13.54 7.00
N GLU A 129 0.44 -13.34 6.25
CA GLU A 129 0.02 -14.19 5.14
C GLU A 129 1.12 -14.30 4.06
N VAL A 130 1.78 -13.18 3.72
CA VAL A 130 2.88 -13.20 2.75
C VAL A 130 4.11 -13.94 3.28
N HIS A 131 4.46 -13.78 4.55
CA HIS A 131 5.56 -14.54 5.14
C HIS A 131 5.27 -16.05 5.18
N ALA A 132 4.03 -16.44 5.48
CA ALA A 132 3.60 -17.84 5.45
C ALA A 132 3.75 -18.43 4.04
N LEU A 133 3.29 -17.70 3.01
CA LEU A 133 3.47 -18.09 1.61
C LEU A 133 4.95 -18.26 1.25
N ILE A 134 5.80 -17.32 1.66
CA ILE A 134 7.24 -17.39 1.37
C ILE A 134 7.87 -18.60 2.04
N ARG A 135 7.53 -18.87 3.30
CA ARG A 135 8.03 -20.02 4.06
C ARG A 135 7.61 -21.33 3.39
N LEU A 136 6.33 -21.48 3.07
CA LEU A 136 5.79 -22.70 2.44
C LEU A 136 6.43 -22.97 1.09
N ARG A 137 6.49 -21.97 0.19
CA ARG A 137 7.12 -22.15 -1.11
C ARG A 137 8.57 -22.54 -0.96
N SER A 138 9.33 -21.78 -0.16
CA SER A 138 10.77 -21.99 -0.02
C SER A 138 11.10 -23.34 0.62
N GLY A 139 10.26 -23.83 1.53
CA GLY A 139 10.40 -25.17 2.12
C GLY A 139 10.14 -26.32 1.13
N MET A 140 9.54 -26.04 -0.03
CA MET A 140 9.27 -27.02 -1.08
C MET A 140 10.15 -26.81 -2.32
N GLU A 141 11.25 -26.05 -2.23
CA GLU A 141 12.00 -25.67 -3.43
C GLU A 141 12.53 -26.85 -4.23
N SER A 142 13.03 -27.88 -3.58
CA SER A 142 13.51 -29.10 -4.25
C SER A 142 12.47 -29.66 -5.21
N LYS A 143 11.21 -29.80 -4.75
CA LYS A 143 10.07 -30.23 -5.57
C LYS A 143 9.78 -29.24 -6.72
N PHE A 144 10.01 -27.95 -6.52
CA PHE A 144 9.83 -26.94 -7.58
C PHE A 144 10.94 -26.96 -8.65
N GLN A 145 12.13 -27.48 -8.34
CA GLN A 145 13.24 -27.61 -9.29
C GLN A 145 13.11 -28.85 -10.20
N GLU A 146 12.41 -29.89 -9.76
CA GLU A 146 12.19 -31.09 -10.57
C GLU A 146 11.46 -30.77 -11.89
N PRO A 147 11.73 -31.47 -13.01
CA PRO A 147 10.94 -31.30 -14.22
C PRO A 147 9.50 -31.80 -14.01
N GLY A 148 8.49 -31.07 -14.52
CA GLY A 148 7.09 -31.51 -14.48
C GLY A 148 6.08 -30.43 -14.09
N ALA A 149 4.81 -30.84 -13.98
CA ALA A 149 3.70 -29.94 -13.67
C ALA A 149 3.77 -29.42 -12.23
N LYS A 150 3.77 -28.08 -12.08
CA LYS A 150 3.83 -27.42 -10.75
C LYS A 150 2.46 -27.14 -10.13
N GLY A 151 1.38 -27.44 -10.85
CA GLY A 151 0.00 -27.26 -10.38
C GLY A 151 -0.26 -27.88 -9.01
N PRO A 152 0.02 -29.19 -8.82
CA PRO A 152 -0.20 -29.87 -7.54
C PRO A 152 0.59 -29.25 -6.38
N LEU A 153 1.81 -28.76 -6.61
CA LEU A 153 2.60 -28.09 -5.57
C LEU A 153 1.94 -26.77 -5.11
N TRP A 154 1.30 -26.05 -6.03
CA TRP A 154 0.55 -24.84 -5.67
C TRP A 154 -0.75 -25.16 -4.93
N GLU A 155 -1.36 -26.32 -5.17
CA GLU A 155 -2.49 -26.82 -4.40
C GLU A 155 -2.06 -27.23 -2.98
N GLU A 156 -0.93 -27.92 -2.83
CA GLU A 156 -0.33 -28.25 -1.53
C GLU A 156 -0.03 -26.97 -0.71
N ILE A 157 0.51 -25.92 -1.35
CA ILE A 157 0.70 -24.61 -0.74
C ILE A 157 -0.64 -23.99 -0.33
N SER A 158 -1.63 -24.01 -1.22
CA SER A 158 -2.98 -23.45 -0.99
C SER A 158 -3.64 -24.09 0.23
N THR A 159 -3.62 -25.42 0.31
CA THR A 159 -4.15 -26.20 1.43
C THR A 159 -3.40 -25.87 2.72
N SER A 160 -2.06 -25.83 2.67
CA SER A 160 -1.23 -25.48 3.83
C SER A 160 -1.49 -24.05 4.34
N MET A 161 -1.69 -23.10 3.43
CA MET A 161 -2.11 -21.74 3.77
C MET A 161 -3.48 -21.75 4.46
N GLY A 162 -4.43 -22.55 3.96
CA GLY A 162 -5.75 -22.75 4.56
C GLY A 162 -5.70 -23.27 5.99
N HIS A 163 -4.85 -24.26 6.27
CA HIS A 163 -4.63 -24.79 7.63
C HIS A 163 -4.07 -23.74 8.61
N MET A 164 -3.40 -22.71 8.11
CA MET A 164 -2.92 -21.56 8.91
C MET A 164 -3.97 -20.43 9.02
N GLY A 165 -5.19 -20.66 8.55
CA GLY A 165 -6.27 -19.67 8.53
C GLY A 165 -6.23 -18.73 7.32
N TYR A 166 -5.37 -18.98 6.33
CA TYR A 166 -5.26 -18.17 5.11
C TYR A 166 -5.89 -18.88 3.91
N SER A 167 -7.21 -18.76 3.77
CA SER A 167 -7.96 -19.34 2.65
C SER A 167 -7.71 -18.59 1.34
N ARG A 168 -6.69 -19.01 0.57
CA ARG A 168 -6.39 -18.55 -0.79
C ARG A 168 -6.27 -19.73 -1.73
N SER A 169 -6.75 -19.56 -2.97
CA SER A 169 -6.59 -20.60 -4.00
C SER A 169 -5.15 -20.72 -4.49
N SER A 170 -4.80 -21.89 -5.03
CA SER A 170 -3.49 -22.19 -5.63
C SER A 170 -3.06 -21.14 -6.67
N LYS A 171 -4.00 -20.71 -7.53
CA LYS A 171 -3.79 -19.64 -8.50
C LYS A 171 -3.42 -18.31 -7.85
N ARG A 172 -4.08 -17.92 -6.76
CA ARG A 172 -3.78 -16.66 -6.03
C ARG A 172 -2.43 -16.71 -5.34
N CYS A 173 -2.08 -17.85 -4.72
CA CYS A 173 -0.76 -18.08 -4.13
C CYS A 173 0.35 -17.94 -5.18
N LYS A 174 0.18 -18.60 -6.34
CA LYS A 174 1.12 -18.51 -7.47
C LYS A 174 1.27 -17.07 -7.96
N GLU A 175 0.17 -16.39 -8.28
CA GLU A 175 0.19 -14.98 -8.72
C GLU A 175 0.92 -14.08 -7.72
N LYS A 176 0.66 -14.28 -6.42
CA LYS A 176 1.31 -13.48 -5.37
C LYS A 176 2.81 -13.73 -5.32
N TRP A 177 3.22 -15.00 -5.36
CA TRP A 177 4.62 -15.42 -5.37
C TRP A 177 5.39 -14.84 -6.56
N GLU A 178 4.85 -15.00 -7.77
CA GLU A 178 5.45 -14.48 -9.00
C GLU A 178 5.62 -12.95 -8.96
N ASN A 179 4.62 -12.25 -8.43
CA ASN A 179 4.72 -10.81 -8.23
C ASN A 179 5.85 -10.43 -7.27
N ILE A 180 5.94 -11.10 -6.11
CA ILE A 180 7.00 -10.86 -5.12
C ILE A 180 8.38 -11.07 -5.75
N ASN A 181 8.59 -12.20 -6.43
CA ASN A 181 9.86 -12.53 -7.07
C ASN A 181 10.21 -11.59 -8.23
N LYS A 182 9.23 -11.16 -9.02
CA LYS A 182 9.43 -10.16 -10.07
C LYS A 182 10.00 -8.86 -9.50
N TYR A 183 9.46 -8.36 -8.39
CA TYR A 183 10.00 -7.15 -7.75
C TYR A 183 11.37 -7.39 -7.12
N PHE A 184 11.58 -8.56 -6.54
CA PHE A 184 12.88 -8.94 -5.99
C PHE A 184 13.98 -8.95 -7.05
N ARG A 185 13.79 -9.68 -8.16
CA ARG A 185 14.77 -9.75 -9.28
C ARG A 185 15.06 -8.37 -9.85
N LYS A 186 14.03 -7.57 -10.12
CA LYS A 186 14.19 -6.18 -10.58
C LYS A 186 15.04 -5.34 -9.63
N THR A 187 14.89 -5.56 -8.31
CA THR A 187 15.69 -4.86 -7.30
C THR A 187 17.13 -5.36 -7.30
N LYS A 188 17.34 -6.69 -7.34
CA LYS A 188 18.66 -7.35 -7.38
C LYS A 188 19.46 -7.00 -8.63
N ASP A 189 18.84 -6.85 -9.79
CA ASP A 189 19.53 -6.44 -11.02
C ASP A 189 19.90 -4.95 -11.01
N SER A 190 19.11 -4.13 -10.32
CA SER A 190 19.33 -2.69 -10.22
C SER A 190 20.36 -2.27 -9.17
N SER A 191 20.76 -3.17 -8.27
CA SER A 191 21.72 -2.86 -7.20
C SER A 191 23.16 -2.65 -7.69
N LYS A 192 23.50 -3.04 -8.93
CA LYS A 192 24.78 -2.66 -9.56
C LYS A 192 24.88 -1.18 -9.96
N ARG A 193 23.78 -0.40 -9.90
CA ARG A 193 23.75 0.99 -10.45
C ARG A 193 22.98 2.04 -9.62
N ARG A 194 22.55 1.78 -8.38
CA ARG A 194 21.82 2.80 -7.58
C ARG A 194 22.18 2.84 -6.11
N SER A 195 22.19 4.06 -5.57
CA SER A 195 22.31 4.36 -4.16
C SER A 195 21.08 3.92 -3.35
N GLU A 196 21.32 3.78 -2.05
CA GLU A 196 20.59 3.06 -0.99
C GLU A 196 19.10 3.42 -0.79
N ASN A 197 18.57 4.42 -1.50
CA ASN A 197 17.24 5.01 -1.25
C ASN A 197 16.12 4.58 -2.22
N SER A 198 16.34 3.59 -3.08
CA SER A 198 15.31 3.12 -4.03
C SER A 198 14.41 2.03 -3.43
N LYS A 199 13.32 2.41 -2.74
CA LYS A 199 12.14 1.59 -2.37
C LYS A 199 12.33 0.08 -2.60
N THR A 200 13.02 -0.55 -1.66
CA THR A 200 13.32 -1.98 -1.70
C THR A 200 12.05 -2.82 -1.65
N CYS A 201 12.06 -3.97 -2.32
CA CYS A 201 11.05 -5.00 -2.13
C CYS A 201 10.88 -5.22 -0.60
N PRO A 202 9.67 -5.13 -0.01
CA PRO A 202 9.50 -5.23 1.45
C PRO A 202 10.03 -6.53 2.06
N TYR A 203 10.19 -7.56 1.23
CA TYR A 203 10.70 -8.88 1.58
C TYR A 203 12.10 -9.14 1.00
N PHE A 204 12.79 -8.09 0.55
CA PHE A 204 14.09 -8.21 -0.13
C PHE A 204 15.11 -8.95 0.73
N GLN A 205 15.28 -8.56 2.00
CA GLN A 205 16.24 -9.21 2.90
C GLN A 205 15.93 -10.69 3.09
N GLN A 206 14.65 -11.03 3.31
CA GLN A 206 14.22 -12.41 3.49
C GLN A 206 14.50 -13.25 2.23
N LEU A 207 14.15 -12.74 1.05
CA LEU A 207 14.38 -13.44 -0.21
C LEU A 207 15.86 -13.49 -0.56
N ASP A 208 16.61 -12.42 -0.32
CA ASP A 208 18.05 -12.36 -0.58
C ASP A 208 18.80 -13.40 0.27
N MET A 209 18.44 -13.55 1.54
CA MET A 209 18.98 -14.63 2.37
C MET A 209 18.67 -16.00 1.77
N LEU A 210 17.41 -16.27 1.41
CA LEU A 210 17.00 -17.55 0.83
C LEU A 210 17.75 -17.88 -0.48
N TYR A 211 17.92 -16.88 -1.35
CA TYR A 211 18.68 -17.03 -2.60
C TYR A 211 20.20 -17.16 -2.39
N ARG A 212 20.76 -16.51 -1.35
CA ARG A 212 22.19 -16.64 -1.01
C ARG A 212 22.51 -17.98 -0.36
N THR A 213 21.59 -18.53 0.42
CA THR A 213 21.74 -19.83 1.07
C THR A 213 21.42 -21.01 0.15
N GLY A 214 21.11 -20.78 -1.14
CA GLY A 214 20.78 -21.83 -2.10
C GLY A 214 19.45 -22.54 -1.85
N VAL A 215 18.58 -21.93 -1.04
CA VAL A 215 17.23 -22.47 -0.76
C VAL A 215 16.28 -22.13 -1.90
N LEU A 216 16.53 -21.06 -2.66
CA LEU A 216 15.82 -20.66 -3.89
C LEU A 216 16.83 -20.30 -4.98
#